data_AF-A0A812J189-F1
#
_entry.id   AF-A0A812J189-F1
#
_cell.length_a   1.000
_cell.length_b   1.000
_cell.length_c   1.000
_cell.angle_alpha   90.00
_cell.angle_beta   90.00
_cell.angle_gamma   90.00
#
_symmetry.space_group_name_H-M   'P 1'
#
loop_
_entity.id
_entity.type
_entity.pdbx_description
1 polymer ?
#
loop_
_entity_poly.entity_id
_entity_poly.type
_entity_poly.pdbx_seq_one_letter_code
_entity_poly.pdbx_strand_id
1 'polypeptide(L)'
;PGVGKHILMDVSGSMSGILGKVRTKLGAECKNVQVAEAQDSSFTRRARMGGRLLDLLRSLPNYSMLIIVSDFQDGAEERFCADILDEARSKHVVIVLESVERYPQPCLHEVAKDTGGHSSVGRIMRK
;
A
#
# COMPACT_ATOMS: atom_id res chain seq x y z
N PRO A 1 16.88 -4.59 16.49
CA PRO A 1 15.84 -5.18 15.61
C PRO A 1 15.35 -4.12 14.62
N GLY A 2 15.73 -4.25 13.35
CA GLY A 2 15.51 -3.21 12.35
C GLY A 2 14.02 -3.04 12.03
N VAL A 3 13.56 -1.79 11.99
CA VAL A 3 12.25 -1.38 11.45
C VAL A 3 12.07 -1.99 10.06
N GLY A 4 11.17 -2.96 9.94
CA GLY A 4 10.89 -3.63 8.68
C GLY A 4 10.20 -2.67 7.72
N LYS A 5 10.76 -2.50 6.52
CA LYS A 5 10.13 -1.78 5.41
C LYS A 5 9.46 -2.80 4.50
N HIS A 6 8.16 -2.66 4.31
CA HIS A 6 7.34 -3.56 3.51
C HIS A 6 6.65 -2.78 2.42
N ILE A 7 6.48 -3.43 1.27
CA ILE A 7 5.79 -2.85 0.13
C ILE A 7 4.72 -3.81 -0.31
N LEU A 8 3.51 -3.31 -0.46
CA LEU A 8 2.44 -3.98 -1.16
C LEU A 8 2.20 -3.27 -2.48
N MET A 9 2.35 -3.99 -3.56
CA MET A 9 2.20 -3.44 -4.89
C MET A 9 1.12 -4.20 -5.67
N ASP A 10 0.13 -3.47 -6.15
CA ASP A 10 -0.74 -3.97 -7.21
C ASP A 10 0.10 -4.07 -8.50
N VAL A 11 0.08 -5.22 -9.14
CA VAL A 11 0.83 -5.54 -10.36
C VAL A 11 -0.11 -5.81 -11.54
N SER A 12 -1.40 -5.52 -11.39
CA SER A 12 -2.34 -5.60 -12.50
C SER A 12 -2.00 -4.52 -13.53
N GLY A 13 -1.99 -4.91 -14.81
CA GLY A 13 -1.78 -4.00 -15.93
C GLY A 13 -0.52 -3.12 -15.82
N SER A 14 -0.74 -1.80 -15.70
CA SER A 14 0.28 -0.75 -15.86
C SER A 14 1.35 -0.76 -14.76
N MET A 15 1.04 -1.28 -13.57
CA MET A 15 1.94 -1.29 -12.42
C MET A 15 2.99 -2.41 -12.49
N SER A 16 2.75 -3.48 -13.25
CA SER A 16 3.72 -4.58 -13.44
C SER A 16 5.10 -4.10 -13.92
N GLY A 17 5.13 -3.12 -14.84
CA GLY A 17 6.37 -2.50 -15.33
C GLY A 17 7.05 -1.58 -14.31
N ILE A 18 6.28 -1.01 -13.38
CA ILE A 18 6.81 -0.16 -12.30
C ILE A 18 7.44 -1.03 -11.20
N LEU A 19 6.88 -2.22 -10.95
CA LEU A 19 7.42 -3.15 -9.95
C LEU A 19 8.89 -3.48 -10.20
N GLY A 20 9.27 -3.76 -11.44
CA GLY A 20 10.66 -4.03 -11.80
C GLY A 20 11.59 -2.89 -11.38
N LYS A 21 11.20 -1.65 -11.67
CA LYS A 21 11.97 -0.45 -11.31
C LYS A 21 12.05 -0.24 -9.80
N VAL A 22 10.93 -0.44 -9.10
CA VAL A 22 10.85 -0.32 -7.64
C VAL A 22 11.76 -1.34 -6.97
N ARG A 23 11.73 -2.61 -7.42
CA ARG A 23 12.63 -3.67 -6.94
C ARG A 23 14.09 -3.33 -7.13
N THR A 24 14.48 -2.89 -8.33
CA THR A 24 15.87 -2.52 -8.62
C THR A 24 16.34 -1.38 -7.73
N LYS A 25 15.55 -0.30 -7.62
CA LYS A 25 15.94 0.88 -6.85
C LYS A 25 16.01 0.59 -5.35
N LEU A 26 15.01 -0.10 -4.80
CA LEU A 26 14.99 -0.43 -3.38
C LEU A 26 16.00 -1.50 -2.99
N GLY A 27 16.27 -2.47 -3.88
CA GLY A 27 17.35 -3.44 -3.67
C GLY A 27 18.72 -2.77 -3.58
N ALA A 28 18.91 -1.63 -4.26
CA ALA A 28 20.13 -0.83 -4.19
C ALA A 28 20.20 0.05 -2.93
N GLU A 29 19.08 0.66 -2.52
CA GLU A 29 19.05 1.70 -1.47
C GLU A 29 18.67 1.19 -0.08
N CYS A 30 17.92 0.09 0.02
CA CYS A 30 17.36 -0.42 1.26
C CYS A 30 17.61 -1.92 1.42
N LYS A 31 18.52 -2.28 2.34
CA LYS A 31 18.68 -3.68 2.77
C LYS A 31 17.41 -4.11 3.53
N ASN A 32 16.86 -5.27 3.18
CA ASN A 32 15.71 -5.93 3.84
C ASN A 32 14.30 -5.37 3.55
N VAL A 33 14.05 -4.83 2.35
CA VAL A 33 12.67 -4.53 1.92
C VAL A 33 11.97 -5.82 1.50
N GLN A 34 10.80 -6.10 2.08
CA GLN A 34 9.94 -7.17 1.61
C GLN A 34 8.90 -6.63 0.63
N VAL A 35 8.71 -7.31 -0.50
CA VAL A 35 7.74 -6.91 -1.54
C VAL A 35 6.67 -7.97 -1.65
N ALA A 36 5.43 -7.58 -1.39
CA ALA A 36 4.21 -8.34 -1.64
C ALA A 36 3.52 -7.81 -2.90
N GLU A 37 2.91 -8.71 -3.65
CA GLU A 37 2.23 -8.39 -4.91
C GLU A 37 0.75 -8.77 -4.84
N ALA A 38 -0.13 -7.94 -5.39
CA ALA A 38 -1.53 -8.25 -5.63
C ALA A 38 -1.88 -8.11 -7.11
N GLN A 39 -2.73 -9.00 -7.63
CA GLN A 39 -3.08 -9.03 -9.06
C GLN A 39 -4.39 -8.29 -9.36
N ASP A 40 -4.82 -7.41 -8.46
CA ASP A 40 -5.97 -6.53 -8.64
C ASP A 40 -5.74 -5.19 -7.91
N SER A 41 -6.65 -4.25 -8.15
CA SER A 41 -6.57 -2.86 -7.64
C SER A 41 -7.74 -2.49 -6.73
N SER A 42 -8.34 -3.49 -6.07
CA SER A 42 -9.56 -3.32 -5.29
C SER A 42 -9.31 -3.50 -3.78
N PHE A 43 -9.72 -2.51 -2.99
CA PHE A 43 -9.55 -2.47 -1.54
C PHE A 43 -10.85 -2.84 -0.82
N THR A 44 -11.31 -4.04 -1.11
CA THR A 44 -12.40 -4.71 -0.38
C THR A 44 -11.83 -5.93 0.34
N ARG A 45 -12.48 -6.39 1.40
CA ARG A 45 -12.02 -7.61 2.11
C ARG A 45 -11.99 -8.86 1.22
N ARG A 46 -12.73 -8.87 0.11
CA ARG A 46 -12.85 -10.01 -0.82
C ARG A 46 -11.89 -9.92 -2.01
N ALA A 47 -11.36 -8.74 -2.30
CA ALA A 47 -10.34 -8.54 -3.32
C ALA A 47 -8.96 -8.97 -2.81
N ARG A 48 -8.07 -9.37 -3.72
CA ARG A 48 -6.74 -9.87 -3.37
C ARG A 48 -5.88 -8.78 -2.74
N MET A 49 -5.92 -7.56 -3.26
CA MET A 49 -5.17 -6.41 -2.74
C MET A 49 -5.65 -6.05 -1.33
N GLY A 50 -6.96 -5.93 -1.13
CA GLY A 50 -7.53 -5.66 0.19
C GLY A 50 -7.20 -6.75 1.21
N GLY A 51 -7.45 -8.03 0.88
CA GLY A 51 -7.13 -9.15 1.76
C GLY A 51 -5.65 -9.22 2.11
N ARG A 52 -4.77 -9.08 1.10
CA ARG A 52 -3.32 -9.15 1.30
C ARG A 52 -2.78 -7.97 2.10
N LEU A 53 -3.37 -6.78 1.97
CA LEU A 53 -3.03 -5.64 2.81
C LEU A 53 -3.29 -5.93 4.30
N LEU A 54 -4.46 -6.48 4.62
CA LEU A 54 -4.81 -6.85 5.99
C LEU A 54 -3.87 -7.93 6.54
N ASP A 55 -3.61 -8.99 5.77
CA ASP A 55 -2.71 -10.07 6.19
C ASP A 55 -1.28 -9.55 6.41
N LEU A 56 -0.82 -8.67 5.53
CA LEU A 56 0.49 -8.04 5.69
C LEU A 56 0.53 -7.23 6.98
N LEU A 57 -0.39 -6.28 7.19
CA LEU A 57 -0.47 -5.46 8.41
C LEU A 57 -0.49 -6.33 9.68
N ARG A 58 -1.26 -7.41 9.68
CA ARG A 58 -1.34 -8.37 10.79
C ARG A 58 -0.08 -9.19 11.01
N SER A 59 0.75 -9.37 9.99
CA SER A 59 2.06 -10.02 10.13
C SER A 59 3.20 -9.06 10.44
N LEU A 60 3.03 -7.75 10.23
CA LEU A 60 4.08 -6.77 10.50
C LEU A 60 4.43 -6.71 12.00
N PRO A 61 5.72 -6.58 12.34
CA PRO A 61 6.14 -6.22 13.68
C PRO A 61 5.74 -4.77 14.00
N ASN A 62 5.78 -4.42 15.29
CA ASN A 62 5.50 -3.06 15.72
C ASN A 62 6.54 -2.07 15.14
N TYR A 63 6.10 -0.83 14.89
CA TYR A 63 6.92 0.24 14.34
C TYR A 63 7.48 -0.04 12.94
N SER A 64 6.73 -0.77 12.11
CA SER A 64 7.05 -1.03 10.71
C SER A 64 6.60 0.11 9.79
N MET A 65 7.17 0.16 8.59
CA MET A 65 6.70 1.02 7.51
C MET A 65 6.10 0.16 6.39
N LEU A 66 4.91 0.52 5.94
CA LEU A 66 4.22 -0.11 4.82
C LEU A 66 3.99 0.90 3.70
N ILE A 67 4.54 0.63 2.52
CA ILE A 67 4.31 1.41 1.31
C ILE A 67 3.31 0.66 0.43
N ILE A 68 2.23 1.32 0.04
CA ILE A 68 1.18 0.77 -0.82
C ILE A 68 1.31 1.46 -2.18
N VAL A 69 1.48 0.68 -3.23
CA VAL A 69 1.55 1.17 -4.62
C VAL A 69 0.41 0.56 -5.43
N SER A 70 -0.51 1.39 -5.95
CA SER A 70 -1.66 0.86 -6.71
C SER A 70 -2.24 1.83 -7.75
N ASP A 71 -2.81 1.26 -8.82
CA ASP A 71 -3.59 1.97 -9.86
C ASP A 71 -5.08 1.80 -9.54
N PHE A 72 -5.65 2.73 -8.77
CA PHE A 72 -6.97 2.54 -8.15
C PHE A 72 -8.09 2.52 -9.19
N GLN A 73 -8.73 1.35 -9.32
CA GLN A 73 -9.85 1.14 -10.24
C GLN A 73 -11.22 1.22 -9.56
N ASP A 74 -11.31 0.88 -8.27
CA ASP A 74 -12.54 0.87 -7.48
C ASP A 74 -12.35 1.60 -6.14
N GLY A 75 -13.44 2.09 -5.56
CA GLY A 75 -13.44 2.67 -4.20
C GLY A 75 -13.25 1.61 -3.10
N ALA A 76 -12.54 1.96 -2.03
CA ALA A 76 -12.43 1.13 -0.83
C ALA A 76 -13.76 1.12 -0.03
N GLU A 77 -14.07 -0.03 0.58
CA GLU A 77 -15.19 -0.15 1.51
C GLU A 77 -14.89 0.60 2.82
N GLU A 78 -15.82 1.40 3.35
CA GLU A 78 -15.59 2.15 4.61
C GLU A 78 -15.14 1.25 5.77
N ARG A 79 -15.78 0.08 5.92
CA ARG A 79 -15.44 -0.90 6.95
C ARG A 79 -14.03 -1.45 6.78
N PHE A 80 -13.59 -1.62 5.53
CA PHE A 80 -12.22 -2.03 5.24
C PHE A 80 -11.23 -0.97 5.72
N CYS A 81 -11.50 0.31 5.49
CA CYS A 81 -10.61 1.38 5.93
C CYS A 81 -10.49 1.47 7.46
N ALA A 82 -11.59 1.22 8.18
CA ALA A 82 -11.58 1.15 9.65
C ALA A 82 -10.67 0.02 10.16
N ASP A 83 -10.75 -1.17 9.55
CA ASP A 83 -9.88 -2.29 9.92
C ASP A 83 -8.40 -1.97 9.72
N ILE A 84 -8.07 -1.31 8.60
CA ILE A 84 -6.69 -0.90 8.30
C ILE A 84 -6.19 0.09 9.34
N LEU A 85 -7.02 1.09 9.71
CA LEU A 85 -6.66 2.10 10.69
C LEU A 85 -6.40 1.47 12.07
N ASP A 86 -7.28 0.58 12.52
CA ASP A 86 -7.17 -0.07 13.83
C ASP A 86 -5.90 -0.93 13.92
N GLU A 87 -5.62 -1.74 12.89
CA GLU A 87 -4.42 -2.57 12.83
C GLU A 87 -3.14 -1.72 12.77
N ALA A 88 -3.12 -0.67 11.95
CA ALA A 88 -1.97 0.21 11.81
C ALA A 88 -1.67 0.97 13.10
N ARG A 89 -2.70 1.47 13.80
CA ARG A 89 -2.55 2.14 15.10
C ARG A 89 -2.06 1.20 16.19
N SER A 90 -2.66 0.02 16.29
CA SER A 90 -2.29 -1.02 17.27
C SER A 90 -0.81 -1.38 17.21
N LYS A 91 -0.24 -1.36 16.01
CA LYS A 91 1.15 -1.74 15.75
C LYS A 91 2.10 -0.57 15.53
N HIS A 92 1.61 0.67 15.55
CA HIS A 92 2.38 1.86 15.17
C HIS A 92 3.02 1.74 13.77
N VAL A 93 2.29 1.17 12.81
CA VAL A 93 2.75 1.06 11.42
C VAL A 93 2.54 2.39 10.71
N VAL A 94 3.59 2.92 10.09
CA VAL A 94 3.51 4.09 9.23
C VAL A 94 3.10 3.65 7.82
N ILE A 95 1.98 4.18 7.30
CA ILE A 95 1.48 3.85 5.97
C ILE A 95 1.82 4.97 4.99
N VAL A 96 2.51 4.62 3.91
CA VAL A 96 2.76 5.48 2.75
C VAL A 96 1.93 4.99 1.58
N LEU A 97 1.13 5.86 0.97
CA LEU A 97 0.24 5.55 -0.13
C LEU A 97 0.71 6.27 -1.40
N GLU A 98 1.24 5.52 -2.36
CA GLU A 98 1.60 5.99 -3.69
C GLU A 98 0.57 5.46 -4.69
N SER A 99 -0.23 6.37 -5.25
CA SER A 99 -1.34 5.99 -6.11
C SER A 99 -1.24 6.60 -7.49
N VAL A 100 -1.75 5.88 -8.48
CA VAL A 100 -2.31 6.51 -9.67
C VAL A 100 -3.82 6.44 -9.54
N GLU A 101 -4.49 7.58 -9.36
CA GLU A 101 -5.94 7.58 -9.21
C GLU A 101 -6.66 7.85 -10.54
N ARG A 102 -7.60 6.95 -10.87
CA ARG A 102 -8.81 7.30 -11.62
C ARG A 102 -9.98 7.63 -10.69
N TYR A 103 -9.96 7.10 -9.47
CA TYR A 103 -10.97 7.31 -8.43
C TYR A 103 -10.30 7.66 -7.08
N PRO A 104 -10.79 8.70 -6.37
CA PRO A 104 -10.25 9.10 -5.08
C PRO A 104 -10.48 8.02 -4.01
N GLN A 105 -9.51 7.83 -3.12
CA GLN A 105 -9.60 6.94 -1.95
C GLN A 105 -9.53 7.70 -0.61
N PRO A 106 -10.53 8.54 -0.27
CA PRO A 106 -10.42 9.46 0.86
C PRO A 106 -10.05 8.77 2.17
N CYS A 107 -10.58 7.56 2.41
CA CYS A 107 -10.31 6.86 3.65
C CYS A 107 -8.85 6.37 3.78
N LEU A 108 -8.21 5.94 2.69
CA LEU A 108 -6.82 5.46 2.72
C LEU A 108 -5.85 6.64 2.84
N HIS A 109 -6.21 7.79 2.26
CA HIS A 109 -5.50 9.06 2.48
C HIS A 109 -5.49 9.46 3.96
N GLU A 110 -6.65 9.41 4.62
CA GLU A 110 -6.74 9.71 6.05
C GLU A 110 -5.98 8.69 6.91
N VAL A 111 -6.03 7.39 6.58
CA VAL A 111 -5.21 6.37 7.25
C VAL A 111 -3.72 6.68 7.16
N ALA A 112 -3.22 7.03 5.97
CA ALA A 112 -1.82 7.36 5.78
C ALA A 112 -1.41 8.59 6.63
N LYS A 113 -2.26 9.61 6.68
CA LYS A 113 -2.06 10.81 7.50
C LYS A 113 -2.08 10.50 9.00
N ASP A 114 -3.05 9.72 9.47
CA ASP A 114 -3.22 9.36 10.88
C ASP A 114 -2.07 8.52 11.44
N THR A 115 -1.45 7.71 10.58
CA THR A 115 -0.28 6.91 10.94
C THR A 115 1.04 7.70 10.87
N GLY A 116 0.99 9.00 10.58
CA GLY A 116 2.16 9.87 10.41
C GLY A 116 2.91 9.63 9.10
N GLY A 117 2.28 8.96 8.15
CA GLY A 117 2.83 8.66 6.84
C GLY A 117 2.51 9.72 5.78
N HIS A 118 2.51 9.30 4.53
CA HIS A 118 2.35 10.20 3.38
C HIS A 118 1.37 9.60 2.37
N SER A 119 0.65 10.44 1.64
CA SER A 119 0.01 10.01 0.42
C SER A 119 0.25 10.95 -0.75
N SER A 120 0.53 10.35 -1.90
CA SER A 120 0.78 10.98 -3.18
C SER A 120 -0.12 10.34 -4.24
N VAL A 121 -0.76 11.19 -5.05
CA VAL A 121 -1.62 10.81 -6.17
C VAL A 121 -1.03 11.34 -7.47
N GLY A 122 -0.60 10.43 -8.34
CA GLY A 122 -0.15 10.74 -9.70
C GLY A 122 -1.27 10.62 -10.74
N ARG A 123 -1.21 11.42 -11.82
CA ARG A 123 -2.00 11.20 -13.04
C ARG A 123 -1.13 10.44 -14.06
N ILE A 124 -1.59 9.28 -14.58
CA ILE A 124 -0.98 8.71 -15.79
C ILE A 124 -1.32 9.66 -16.96
N MET A 125 -0.34 10.40 -17.45
CA MET A 125 -0.47 11.05 -18.76
C MET A 125 -0.54 9.97 -19.83
N ARG A 126 -1.71 9.82 -20.46
CA ARG A 126 -1.82 9.05 -21.71
C ARG A 126 -1.12 9.86 -22.80
N LYS A 127 -0.07 9.28 -23.40
CA LYS A 127 0.46 9.76 -24.69
C LYS A 127 -0.50 9.39 -25.80
#